data_AF-A0AAP4M3J3-F1
#
_entry.id   AF-A0AAP4M3J3-F1
#
_cell.length_a   1.000
_cell.length_b   1.000
_cell.length_c   1.000
_cell.angle_alpha   90.00
_cell.angle_beta   90.00
_cell.angle_gamma   90.00
#
_symmetry.space_group_name_H-M   'P 1'
#
loop_
_entity.id
_entity.type
_entity.pdbx_description
1 polymer ?
#
loop_
_entity_poly.entity_id
_entity_poly.type
_entity_poly.pdbx_seq_one_letter_code
_entity_poly.pdbx_strand_id
1 'polypeptide(L)' 'MSILGIAITTILGLLGIAAIIIGFFGGETYLVIVGILLLVSGALTLSMFKKRLSNPFKD' A
#
# COMPACT_ATOMS: atom_id res chain seq x y z
N MET A 1 8.10 -6.07 12.87
CA MET A 1 7.62 -4.99 11.99
C MET A 1 7.19 -3.86 12.89
N SER A 2 7.69 -2.62 12.71
CA SER A 2 7.29 -1.52 13.59
C SER A 2 5.78 -1.27 13.43
N ILE A 3 5.12 -0.86 14.52
CA ILE A 3 3.71 -0.47 14.52
C ILE A 3 3.43 0.56 13.41
N LEU A 4 4.38 1.48 13.20
CA LEU A 4 4.35 2.46 12.12
C LEU A 4 4.27 1.81 10.73
N GLY A 5 5.09 0.79 10.46
CA GLY A 5 5.10 0.12 9.16
C GLY A 5 3.82 -0.65 8.87
N ILE A 6 3.22 -1.26 9.90
CA ILE A 6 1.91 -1.93 9.80
C ILE A 6 0.83 -0.88 9.53
N ALA A 7 0.80 0.21 10.30
CA ALA A 7 -0.17 1.28 10.13
C ALA A 7 -0.12 1.89 8.72
N ILE A 8 1.07 2.20 8.20
CA ILE A 8 1.24 2.76 6.85
C ILE A 8 0.74 1.77 5.79
N THR A 9 1.12 0.50 5.89
CA THR A 9 0.69 -0.54 4.93
C THR A 9 -0.84 -0.69 4.92
N THR A 10 -1.47 -0.71 6.11
CA THR A 10 -2.92 -0.83 6.25
C THR A 10 -3.66 0.38 5.69
N ILE A 11 -3.18 1.60 5.96
CA ILE A 11 -3.78 2.84 5.41
C ILE A 11 -3.70 2.86 3.89
N LEU A 12 -2.52 2.55 3.32
CA LEU A 12 -2.35 2.48 1.87
C LEU A 12 -3.28 1.44 1.23
N GLY A 13 -3.45 0.29 1.87
CA GLY A 13 -4.38 -0.75 1.43
C GLY A 13 -5.84 -0.27 1.42
N LEU A 14 -6.30 0.33 2.53
CA LEU A 14 -7.67 0.85 2.66
C LEU A 14 -7.96 1.96 1.64
N LEU A 15 -7.05 2.92 1.49
CA LEU A 15 -7.18 4.00 0.52
C LEU A 15 -7.15 3.48 -0.92
N GLY A 16 -6.30 2.50 -1.21
CA GLY A 16 -6.23 1.87 -2.53
C GLY A 16 -7.53 1.18 -2.91
N ILE A 17 -8.09 0.37 -2.00
CA ILE A 17 -9.38 -0.31 -2.21
C ILE A 17 -10.50 0.70 -2.38
N ALA A 18 -10.58 1.71 -1.51
CA ALA A 18 -11.61 2.75 -1.60
C ALA A 18 -11.53 3.51 -2.93
N ALA A 19 -10.34 3.90 -3.38
CA ALA A 19 -10.14 4.58 -4.65
C ALA A 19 -10.55 3.73 -5.85
N ILE A 20 -10.27 2.42 -5.84
CA ILE A 20 -10.72 1.49 -6.89
C ILE A 20 -12.24 1.40 -6.92
N ILE A 21 -12.88 1.20 -5.76
CA ILE A 21 -14.35 1.11 -5.68
C ILE A 21 -14.96 2.42 -6.22
N ILE A 22 -14.53 3.57 -5.70
CA ILE A 22 -15.06 4.87 -6.12
C ILE A 22 -14.81 5.09 -7.62
N GLY A 23 -13.64 4.74 -8.13
CA GLY A 23 -13.31 4.86 -9.56
C GLY A 23 -14.18 3.99 -10.45
N PHE A 24 -14.48 2.75 -10.05
CA PHE A 24 -15.36 1.87 -10.81
C PHE A 24 -16.83 2.33 -10.78
N PHE A 25 -17.35 2.68 -9.60
CA PHE A 25 -18.74 3.12 -9.47
C PHE A 25 -18.97 4.53 -10.04
N GLY A 26 -17.97 5.41 -9.99
CA GLY A 26 -18.03 6.76 -10.54
C GLY A 26 -17.68 6.86 -12.03
N GLY A 27 -17.19 5.79 -12.67
CA GLY A 27 -16.72 5.81 -14.06
C GLY A 27 -15.37 6.53 -14.27
N GLU A 28 -14.70 6.91 -13.18
CA GLU A 28 -13.47 7.69 -13.19
C GLU A 28 -12.24 6.78 -13.25
N THR A 29 -11.76 6.50 -14.46
CA THR A 29 -10.64 5.56 -14.67
C THR A 29 -9.35 6.00 -13.95
N TYR A 30 -9.12 7.30 -13.78
CA TYR A 30 -7.93 7.80 -13.08
C TYR A 30 -7.91 7.40 -11.59
N LEU A 31 -9.07 7.32 -10.93
CA LEU A 31 -9.16 6.88 -9.53
C LEU A 31 -8.81 5.40 -9.38
N VAL A 32 -9.18 4.58 -10.37
CA VAL A 32 -8.78 3.17 -10.41
C VAL A 32 -7.26 3.05 -10.53
N ILE A 33 -6.63 3.85 -11.40
CA ILE A 33 -5.16 3.89 -11.56
C ILE A 33 -4.50 4.31 -10.24
N VAL A 34 -4.99 5.38 -9.60
CA VAL A 34 -4.49 5.85 -8.30
C VAL A 34 -4.61 4.75 -7.25
N GLY A 35 -5.74 4.04 -7.20
CA GLY A 35 -5.95 2.96 -6.25
C GLY A 35 -4.99 1.78 -6.46
N ILE A 36 -4.71 1.41 -7.71
CA ILE A 36 -3.70 0.38 -8.03
C ILE A 36 -2.30 0.86 -7.57
N LEU A 37 -1.93 2.11 -7.83
CA LEU A 37 -0.64 2.67 -7.40
C LEU A 37 -0.48 2.66 -5.88
N LEU A 38 -1.56 2.93 -5.13
CA LEU A 38 -1.57 2.86 -3.67
C LEU A 38 -1.38 1.42 -3.17
N LEU A 39 -2.01 0.43 -3.82
CA LEU A 39 -1.83 -0.98 -3.48
C LEU A 39 -0.40 -1.46 -3.72
N VAL A 40 0.19 -1.09 -4.87
CA VAL A 40 1.60 -1.39 -5.19
C VAL A 40 2.53 -0.75 -4.16
N SER A 41 2.28 0.51 -3.80
CA SER A 41 3.06 1.23 -2.77
C SER A 41 2.96 0.56 -1.40
N GLY A 42 1.78 0.09 -1.00
CA GLY A 42 1.57 -0.69 0.21
C GLY A 42 2.35 -2.00 0.20
N ALA A 43 2.31 -2.74 -0.91
CA ALA A 43 3.05 -4.00 -1.08
C ALA A 43 4.58 -3.79 -1.02
N LEU A 44 5.10 -2.73 -1.66
CA LEU A 44 6.51 -2.36 -1.59
C LEU A 44 6.93 -1.98 -0.17
N THR A 45 6.10 -1.20 0.53
CA THR A 45 6.32 -0.81 1.92
C THR A 45 6.41 -2.06 2.81
N LEU A 46 5.47 -2.98 2.69
CA LEU A 46 5.47 -4.26 3.40
C LEU A 46 6.74 -5.08 3.10
N SER A 47 7.14 -5.16 1.83
CA SER A 47 8.35 -5.87 1.39
C SER A 47 9.63 -5.28 2.00
N MET A 48 9.77 -3.95 2.01
CA MET A 48 10.91 -3.26 2.62
C MET A 48 10.97 -3.54 4.14
N PHE A 49 9.84 -3.46 4.84
CA PHE A 49 9.80 -3.79 6.26
C PHE A 49 10.16 -5.26 6.54
N LYS A 50 9.70 -6.18 5.69
CA LYS A 50 10.03 -7.61 5.82
C LYS A 50 11.52 -7.87 5.59
N LYS A 51 12.13 -7.23 4.58
CA LYS A 51 13.58 -7.32 4.31
C LYS A 51 14.40 -6.81 5.50
N ARG A 52 14.04 -5.66 6.06
CA ARG A 52 14.74 -5.06 7.22
C ARG A 52 14.69 -5.93 8.48
N LEU A 53 13.62 -6.71 8.67
CA LEU A 53 13.52 -7.70 9.76
C LEU A 53 14.34 -8.96 9.51
N SER A 54 14.47 -9.38 8.25
CA SER A 54 15.20 -10.60 7.88
C SER A 54 16.72 -10.44 7.91
N ASN A 55 17.22 -9.22 7.78
CA ASN A 55 18.66 -8.92 7.80
C ASN A 55 18.94 -7.61 8.55
N PRO A 56 18.71 -7.58 9.87
CA PRO A 56 18.80 -6.34 10.66
C PRO A 56 20.22 -5.79 10.82
N PHE A 57 21.25 -6.55 10.42
CA PHE A 57 22.68 -6.20 10.57
C PHE A 57 23.41 -6.03 9.23
N LYS A 58 22.70 -6.14 8.09
CA LYS A 58 23.30 -6.03 6.75
C LYS A 58 23.18 -4.62 6.15
N ASP A 59 22.44 -3.73 6.81
CA ASP A 59 22.34 -2.30 6.53
C ASP A 59 22.67 -1.49 7.79
#